data_AF-A0A7X9KNA0-F1
#
_entry.id   AF-A0A7X9KNA0-F1
#
_cell.length_a   1.000
_cell.length_b   1.000
_cell.length_c   1.000
_cell.angle_alpha   90.00
_cell.angle_beta   90.00
_cell.angle_gamma   90.00
#
_symmetry.space_group_name_H-M   'P 1'
#
loop_
_entity.id
_entity.type
_entity.pdbx_description
1 polymer ?
#
loop_
_entity_poly.entity_id
_entity_poly.type
_entity_poly.pdbx_seq_one_letter_code
_entity_poly.pdbx_strand_id
1 'polypeptide(L)'
;DLEKIKGFGTKKISQYGNPFLETIRDYCNFFAIETQMHLIGGTKKKKTPKATKNDTKLLTFDLYQQGKTIQEIATLRNLSTSTIESHLAYYIQSGSIAILDILDVQTYRDIKAQVQKNPAAALAEIKTQLRQYSYGQIKMVMAAKESN
;
A
#
# COMPACT_ATOMS: atom_id res chain seq x y z
N ASP A 1 -14.25 26.03 4.08
CA ASP A 1 -15.12 24.84 3.89
C ASP A 1 -14.44 23.62 3.28
N LEU A 2 -13.73 23.74 2.15
CA LEU A 2 -13.03 22.59 1.54
C LEU A 2 -12.07 21.86 2.49
N GLU A 3 -11.39 22.58 3.39
CA GLU A 3 -10.50 22.00 4.40
C GLU A 3 -11.17 21.02 5.36
N LYS A 4 -12.51 21.13 5.51
CA LYS A 4 -13.30 20.24 6.36
C LYS A 4 -13.68 18.94 5.66
N ILE A 5 -13.46 18.83 4.34
CA ILE A 5 -13.80 17.67 3.52
C ILE A 5 -12.61 16.71 3.46
N LYS A 6 -12.84 15.43 3.81
CA LYS A 6 -11.80 14.39 3.75
C LYS A 6 -11.28 14.25 2.32
N GLY A 7 -9.96 14.41 2.14
CA GLY A 7 -9.31 14.30 0.83
C GLY A 7 -8.96 15.62 0.17
N PHE A 8 -9.41 16.75 0.72
CA PHE A 8 -9.00 18.11 0.36
C PHE A 8 -7.92 18.62 1.33
N GLY A 9 -6.67 18.24 1.07
CA GLY A 9 -5.51 18.78 1.79
C GLY A 9 -5.02 20.09 1.18
N THR A 10 -4.13 20.78 1.90
CA THR A 10 -3.56 22.09 1.53
C THR A 10 -3.07 22.16 0.08
N LYS A 11 -2.36 21.13 -0.40
CA LYS A 11 -1.85 21.07 -1.78
C LYS A 11 -2.97 21.08 -2.84
N LYS A 12 -4.06 20.34 -2.63
CA LYS A 12 -5.19 20.30 -3.57
C LYS A 12 -6.03 21.56 -3.52
N ILE A 13 -6.18 22.15 -2.33
CA ILE A 13 -6.88 23.43 -2.16
C ILE A 13 -6.13 24.53 -2.88
N SER A 14 -4.81 24.60 -2.73
CA SER A 14 -3.99 25.59 -3.43
C SER A 14 -4.04 25.42 -4.95
N GLN A 15 -4.14 24.19 -5.43
CA GLN A 15 -4.07 23.90 -6.87
C GLN A 15 -5.43 24.03 -7.58
N TYR A 16 -6.54 23.74 -6.88
CA TYR A 16 -7.86 23.62 -7.51
C TYR A 16 -9.00 24.25 -6.72
N GLY A 17 -8.75 24.83 -5.54
CA GLY A 17 -9.80 25.21 -4.59
C GLY A 17 -10.84 26.18 -5.16
N ASN A 18 -10.38 27.29 -5.74
CA ASN A 18 -11.26 28.32 -6.30
C ASN A 18 -12.08 27.85 -7.51
N PRO A 19 -11.48 27.34 -8.61
CA PRO A 19 -12.26 26.93 -9.77
C PRO A 19 -13.23 25.78 -9.45
N PHE A 20 -12.84 24.88 -8.53
CA PHE A 20 -13.71 23.80 -8.07
C PHE A 20 -14.92 24.31 -7.27
N LEU A 21 -14.70 25.29 -6.38
CA LEU A 21 -15.79 25.89 -5.59
C LEU A 21 -16.75 26.70 -6.44
N GLU A 22 -16.24 27.40 -7.45
CA GLU A 22 -17.03 28.21 -8.36
C GLU A 22 -18.03 27.33 -9.13
N THR A 23 -17.55 26.26 -9.76
CA THR A 23 -18.42 25.30 -10.48
C THR A 23 -19.49 24.69 -9.58
N ILE A 24 -19.13 24.32 -8.34
CA ILE A 24 -20.11 23.75 -7.38
C ILE A 24 -21.13 24.80 -6.96
N ARG A 25 -20.70 26.04 -6.72
CA ARG A 25 -21.59 27.12 -6.32
C ARG A 25 -22.60 27.44 -7.43
N ASP A 26 -22.16 27.49 -8.67
CA ASP A 26 -23.03 27.74 -9.82
C ASP A 26 -24.07 26.63 -9.97
N TYR A 27 -23.65 25.38 -9.83
CA TYR A 27 -24.56 24.23 -9.84
C TYR A 27 -25.57 24.30 -8.68
N CYS A 28 -25.13 24.56 -7.46
CA CYS A 28 -26.00 24.69 -6.29
C CYS A 28 -27.00 25.84 -6.45
N ASN A 29 -26.56 26.99 -6.97
CA ASN A 29 -27.43 28.14 -7.23
C ASN A 29 -28.48 27.82 -8.31
N PHE A 30 -28.08 27.16 -9.39
CA PHE A 30 -28.99 26.80 -10.49
C PHE A 30 -30.09 25.84 -10.04
N PHE A 31 -29.76 24.87 -9.19
CA PHE A 31 -30.71 23.87 -8.69
C PHE A 31 -31.32 24.22 -7.33
N ALA A 32 -31.07 25.42 -6.79
CA ALA A 32 -31.48 25.85 -5.45
C ALA A 32 -31.13 24.83 -4.35
N ILE A 33 -29.94 24.24 -4.44
CA ILE A 33 -29.43 23.26 -3.49
C ILE A 33 -28.80 24.01 -2.32
N GLU A 34 -29.40 23.89 -1.14
CA GLU A 34 -28.83 24.45 0.07
C GLU A 34 -27.57 23.69 0.53
N THR A 35 -26.66 24.42 1.17
CA THR A 35 -25.42 23.85 1.69
C THR A 35 -25.69 22.92 2.88
N GLN A 36 -25.28 21.66 2.73
CA GLN A 36 -25.33 20.67 3.81
C GLN A 36 -24.01 20.57 4.59
N MET A 37 -23.20 21.64 4.60
CA MET A 37 -21.93 21.66 5.34
C MET A 37 -22.09 21.38 6.84
N HIS A 38 -23.28 21.63 7.41
CA HIS A 38 -23.62 21.29 8.79
C HIS A 38 -23.68 19.76 9.04
N LEU A 39 -23.92 18.95 8.01
CA LEU A 39 -23.83 17.49 8.07
C LEU A 39 -22.39 16.98 8.06
N ILE A 40 -21.41 17.84 7.72
CA ILE A 40 -19.98 17.55 7.88
C ILE A 40 -19.60 17.77 9.35
N GLY A 41 -20.26 17.03 10.23
CA GLY A 41 -20.02 16.95 11.65
C GLY A 41 -19.81 15.49 12.05
N GLY A 42 -18.59 15.15 12.47
CA GLY A 42 -18.39 13.97 13.29
C GLY A 42 -18.24 12.61 12.58
N THR A 43 -17.31 12.47 11.63
CA THR A 43 -16.49 11.24 11.60
C THR A 43 -15.03 11.58 11.25
N LYS A 44 -14.33 12.22 12.20
CA LYS A 44 -12.94 11.78 12.40
C LYS A 44 -13.06 10.32 12.81
N LYS A 45 -13.11 9.38 11.84
CA LYS A 45 -12.73 7.99 12.09
C LYS A 45 -11.41 8.15 12.82
N LYS A 46 -11.41 7.84 14.11
CA LYS A 46 -10.25 7.93 14.99
C LYS A 46 -9.14 7.36 14.13
N LYS A 47 -8.19 8.19 13.67
CA LYS A 47 -6.98 7.66 13.07
C LYS A 47 -6.46 6.82 14.21
N THR A 48 -6.65 5.51 14.14
CA THR A 48 -5.93 4.58 15.01
C THR A 48 -4.51 5.11 14.99
N PRO A 49 -3.92 5.41 16.16
CA PRO A 49 -2.57 5.97 16.20
C PRO A 49 -1.76 5.16 15.21
N LYS A 50 -1.09 5.83 14.28
CA LYS A 50 -0.22 5.13 13.32
C LYS A 50 0.72 4.34 14.21
N ALA A 51 0.44 3.05 14.36
CA ALA A 51 1.38 2.10 14.89
C ALA A 51 2.64 2.40 14.08
N THR A 52 3.75 2.66 14.78
CA THR A 52 4.97 3.10 14.10
C THR A 52 5.24 2.11 12.96
N LYS A 53 5.81 2.54 11.83
CA LYS A 53 5.95 1.65 10.66
C LYS A 53 6.61 0.29 10.98
N ASN A 54 7.34 0.21 12.10
CA ASN A 54 7.88 -1.03 12.66
C ASN A 54 6.78 -1.93 13.26
N ASP A 55 5.85 -1.39 14.05
CA ASP A 55 4.77 -2.15 14.68
C ASP A 55 3.89 -2.88 13.67
N THR A 56 3.59 -2.25 12.51
CA THR A 56 2.75 -2.90 11.49
C THR A 56 3.45 -4.03 10.77
N LYS A 57 4.77 -3.96 10.60
CA LYS A 57 5.56 -5.04 10.02
C LYS A 57 5.72 -6.17 11.01
N LEU A 58 6.04 -5.84 12.27
CA LEU A 58 6.17 -6.79 13.37
C LEU A 58 4.92 -7.62 13.58
N LEU A 59 3.75 -7.00 13.61
CA LEU A 59 2.49 -7.74 13.69
C LEU A 59 2.28 -8.73 12.53
N THR A 60 2.79 -8.42 11.33
CA THR A 60 2.75 -9.37 10.20
C THR A 60 3.67 -10.56 10.46
N PHE A 61 4.87 -10.27 10.95
CA PHE A 61 5.90 -11.25 11.23
C PHE A 61 5.48 -12.20 12.35
N ASP A 62 4.94 -11.68 13.45
CA ASP A 62 4.50 -12.51 14.57
C ASP A 62 3.39 -13.49 14.15
N LEU A 63 2.44 -13.04 13.33
CA LEU A 63 1.39 -13.92 12.81
C LEU A 63 1.95 -14.96 11.83
N TYR A 64 2.94 -14.59 11.02
CA TYR A 64 3.64 -15.53 10.13
C TYR A 64 4.41 -16.60 10.93
N GLN A 65 5.11 -16.21 12.00
CA GLN A 65 5.81 -17.13 12.91
C GLN A 65 4.85 -18.05 13.67
N GLN A 66 3.59 -17.68 13.83
CA GLN A 66 2.52 -18.55 14.34
C GLN A 66 2.00 -19.56 13.30
N GLY A 67 2.61 -19.63 12.11
CA GLY A 67 2.25 -20.55 11.03
C GLY A 67 1.07 -20.09 10.18
N LYS A 68 0.63 -18.83 10.29
CA LYS A 68 -0.45 -18.30 9.45
C LYS A 68 0.06 -18.04 8.03
N THR A 69 -0.73 -18.41 7.05
CA THR A 69 -0.47 -18.12 5.64
C THR A 69 -0.63 -16.63 5.33
N ILE A 70 0.00 -16.16 4.26
CA ILE A 70 -0.13 -14.76 3.79
C ILE A 70 -1.60 -14.36 3.58
N GLN A 71 -2.43 -15.26 3.05
CA GLN A 71 -3.86 -15.01 2.81
C GLN A 71 -4.65 -14.88 4.11
N GLU A 72 -4.37 -15.73 5.10
CA GLU A 72 -4.99 -15.62 6.42
C GLU A 72 -4.58 -14.32 7.12
N ILE A 73 -3.29 -13.96 7.08
CA ILE A 73 -2.80 -12.72 7.68
C ILE A 73 -3.43 -11.50 7.00
N ALA A 74 -3.55 -11.52 5.66
CA ALA A 74 -4.22 -10.48 4.89
C ALA A 74 -5.68 -10.29 5.37
N THR A 75 -6.41 -11.40 5.53
CA THR A 75 -7.79 -11.40 6.02
C THR A 75 -7.89 -10.89 7.46
N LEU A 76 -7.10 -11.45 8.38
CA LEU A 76 -7.10 -11.09 9.81
C LEU A 76 -6.77 -9.62 10.04
N ARG A 77 -5.88 -9.06 9.22
CA ARG A 77 -5.43 -7.67 9.35
C ARG A 77 -6.20 -6.70 8.47
N ASN A 78 -7.14 -7.20 7.66
CA ASN A 78 -7.87 -6.42 6.67
C ASN A 78 -6.93 -5.61 5.75
N LEU A 79 -5.91 -6.28 5.22
CA LEU A 79 -4.90 -5.73 4.31
C LEU A 79 -4.85 -6.56 3.02
N SER A 80 -4.31 -5.98 1.94
CA SER A 80 -4.06 -6.76 0.73
C SER A 80 -2.90 -7.74 0.92
N THR A 81 -2.92 -8.88 0.22
CA THR A 81 -1.82 -9.86 0.20
C THR A 81 -0.49 -9.21 -0.18
N SER A 82 -0.49 -8.34 -1.18
CA SER A 82 0.67 -7.55 -1.62
C SER A 82 1.25 -6.65 -0.52
N THR A 83 0.41 -6.14 0.40
CA THR A 83 0.88 -5.38 1.57
C THR A 83 1.55 -6.29 2.60
N ILE A 84 0.98 -7.48 2.86
CA ILE A 84 1.56 -8.49 3.75
C ILE A 84 2.91 -8.96 3.22
N GLU A 85 2.99 -9.33 1.94
CA GLU A 85 4.24 -9.68 1.25
C GLU A 85 5.28 -8.55 1.34
N SER A 86 4.87 -7.30 1.12
CA SER A 86 5.76 -6.14 1.26
C SER A 86 6.28 -5.95 2.71
N HIS A 87 5.50 -6.34 3.73
CA HIS A 87 5.96 -6.34 5.11
C HIS A 87 6.96 -7.48 5.36
N LEU A 88 6.69 -8.69 4.86
CA LEU A 88 7.59 -9.84 5.00
C LEU A 88 8.92 -9.64 4.26
N ALA A 89 8.93 -8.90 3.14
CA ALA A 89 10.16 -8.53 2.43
C ALA A 89 11.20 -7.86 3.35
N TYR A 90 10.77 -7.08 4.35
CA TYR A 90 11.68 -6.48 5.32
C TYR A 90 12.41 -7.54 6.17
N TYR A 91 11.71 -8.61 6.56
CA TYR A 91 12.26 -9.71 7.35
C TYR A 91 13.07 -10.70 6.52
N ILE A 92 12.76 -10.80 5.22
CA ILE A 92 13.63 -11.49 4.26
C ILE A 92 14.95 -10.73 4.12
N GLN A 93 14.91 -9.40 4.02
CA GLN A 93 16.11 -8.57 3.92
C GLN A 93 17.02 -8.68 5.15
N SER A 94 16.44 -8.80 6.34
CA SER A 94 17.19 -9.02 7.59
C SER A 94 17.71 -10.45 7.75
N GLY A 95 17.27 -11.39 6.91
CA GLY A 95 17.59 -12.82 7.02
C GLY A 95 16.77 -13.57 8.07
N SER A 96 15.69 -12.95 8.60
CA SER A 96 14.80 -13.56 9.58
C SER A 96 13.80 -14.55 8.95
N ILE A 97 13.56 -14.45 7.64
CA ILE A 97 12.74 -15.40 6.87
C ILE A 97 13.53 -15.81 5.62
N ALA A 98 13.59 -17.11 5.33
CA ALA A 98 14.10 -17.56 4.05
C ALA A 98 13.03 -17.37 2.98
N ILE A 99 13.41 -16.78 1.84
CA ILE A 99 12.44 -16.50 0.76
C ILE A 99 11.75 -17.75 0.22
N LEU A 100 12.44 -18.90 0.24
CA LEU A 100 11.91 -20.18 -0.21
C LEU A 100 10.89 -20.80 0.75
N ASP A 101 10.75 -20.25 1.96
CA ASP A 101 9.65 -20.63 2.87
C ASP A 101 8.32 -20.00 2.43
N ILE A 102 8.38 -18.93 1.64
CA ILE A 102 7.22 -18.16 1.18
C ILE A 102 6.91 -18.42 -0.28
N LEU A 103 7.93 -18.42 -1.14
CA LEU A 103 7.78 -18.58 -2.59
C LEU A 103 8.29 -19.93 -3.04
N ASP A 104 7.57 -20.53 -3.98
CA ASP A 104 8.08 -21.70 -4.67
C ASP A 104 9.33 -21.36 -5.49
N VAL A 105 10.12 -22.40 -5.76
CA VAL A 105 11.42 -22.27 -6.45
C VAL A 105 11.26 -21.69 -7.86
N GLN A 106 10.16 -21.97 -8.56
CA GLN A 106 9.93 -21.47 -9.92
C GLN A 106 9.67 -19.97 -9.89
N THR A 107 8.75 -19.51 -9.05
CA THR A 107 8.45 -18.09 -8.84
C THR A 107 9.71 -17.32 -8.44
N TYR A 108 10.50 -17.84 -7.49
CA TYR A 108 11.76 -17.22 -7.10
C TYR A 108 12.73 -17.08 -8.28
N ARG A 109 12.92 -18.15 -9.06
CA ARG A 109 13.83 -18.15 -10.22
C ARG A 109 13.41 -17.19 -11.31
N ASP A 110 12.12 -17.19 -11.67
CA ASP A 110 11.59 -16.33 -12.73
C ASP A 110 11.80 -14.85 -12.39
N ILE A 111 11.44 -14.45 -11.17
CA ILE A 111 11.60 -13.08 -10.72
C ILE A 111 13.08 -12.73 -10.60
N LYS A 112 13.91 -13.62 -10.02
CA LYS A 112 15.35 -13.39 -9.85
C LYS A 112 16.05 -13.19 -11.18
N ALA A 113 15.75 -14.02 -12.18
CA ALA A 113 16.33 -13.90 -13.51
C ALA A 113 16.02 -12.54 -14.14
N GLN A 114 14.81 -12.01 -13.93
CA GLN A 114 14.45 -10.71 -14.48
C GLN A 114 15.11 -9.55 -13.73
N VAL A 115 15.21 -9.63 -12.40
CA VAL A 115 15.91 -8.65 -11.57
C VAL A 115 17.40 -8.61 -11.93
N GLN A 116 18.05 -9.75 -12.15
CA GLN A 116 19.46 -9.83 -12.51
C GLN A 116 19.76 -9.33 -13.93
N LYS A 117 18.83 -9.50 -14.88
CA LYS A 117 18.96 -8.94 -16.23
C LYS A 117 18.93 -7.41 -16.25
N ASN A 118 18.25 -6.79 -15.28
CA ASN A 118 18.14 -5.34 -15.21
C ASN A 118 18.19 -4.85 -13.75
N PRO A 119 19.37 -4.84 -13.12
CA PRO A 119 19.52 -4.52 -11.69
C PRO A 119 19.17 -3.07 -11.36
N ALA A 120 19.18 -2.18 -12.35
CA ALA A 120 18.82 -0.77 -12.20
C ALA A 120 17.34 -0.48 -12.52
N ALA A 121 16.57 -1.48 -12.98
CA ALA A 121 15.17 -1.29 -13.33
C ALA A 121 14.35 -0.87 -12.11
N ALA A 122 13.45 0.09 -12.32
CA ALA A 122 12.47 0.43 -11.31
C ALA A 122 11.50 -0.74 -11.08
N LEU A 123 11.00 -0.89 -9.85
CA LEU A 123 10.01 -1.92 -9.50
C LEU A 123 8.79 -1.93 -10.45
N ALA A 124 8.37 -0.76 -10.93
CA ALA A 124 7.28 -0.63 -11.89
C ALA A 124 7.59 -1.31 -13.24
N GLU A 125 8.83 -1.19 -13.74
CA GLU A 125 9.27 -1.79 -15.00
C GLU A 125 9.39 -3.32 -14.87
N ILE A 126 9.94 -3.81 -13.77
CA ILE A 126 9.99 -5.25 -13.51
C ILE A 126 8.56 -5.82 -13.45
N LYS A 127 7.63 -5.08 -12.84
CA LYS A 127 6.23 -5.49 -12.76
C LYS A 127 5.52 -5.51 -14.13
N THR A 128 5.86 -4.62 -15.07
CA THR A 128 5.24 -4.66 -16.41
C THR A 128 5.66 -5.88 -17.22
N GLN A 129 6.86 -6.38 -16.98
CA GLN A 129 7.42 -7.59 -17.59
C GLN A 129 6.92 -8.87 -16.89
N LEU A 130 6.70 -8.79 -15.58
CA LEU A 130 6.23 -9.88 -14.72
C LEU A 130 4.78 -9.65 -14.26
N ARG A 131 3.85 -9.62 -15.23
CA ARG A 131 2.44 -9.28 -14.95
C ARG A 131 1.73 -10.31 -14.06
N GLN A 132 2.17 -11.55 -14.07
CA GLN A 132 1.63 -12.65 -13.27
C GLN A 132 1.98 -12.56 -11.78
N TYR A 133 3.09 -11.90 -11.41
CA TYR A 133 3.58 -11.85 -10.03
C TYR A 133 3.18 -10.57 -9.31
N SER A 134 2.80 -10.62 -8.04
CA SER A 134 2.40 -9.42 -7.30
C SER A 134 3.59 -8.45 -7.11
N TYR A 135 3.29 -7.18 -6.83
CA TYR A 135 4.32 -6.23 -6.38
C TYR A 135 5.05 -6.68 -5.10
N GLY A 136 4.35 -7.40 -4.22
CA GLY A 136 4.93 -7.92 -2.99
C GLY A 136 5.92 -9.05 -3.25
N GLN A 137 5.58 -10.01 -4.11
CA GLN A 137 6.46 -11.09 -4.54
C GLN A 137 7.77 -10.56 -5.15
N ILE A 138 7.66 -9.58 -6.06
CA ILE A 138 8.84 -8.96 -6.68
C ILE A 138 9.72 -8.29 -5.62
N LYS A 139 9.12 -7.55 -4.67
CA LYS A 139 9.88 -6.93 -3.57
C LYS A 139 10.55 -7.94 -2.66
N MET A 140 9.90 -9.07 -2.36
CA MET A 140 10.49 -10.13 -1.54
C MET A 140 11.76 -10.68 -2.21
N VAL A 141 11.71 -10.94 -3.52
CA VAL A 141 12.88 -11.43 -4.28
C VAL A 141 13.99 -10.39 -4.35
N MET A 142 13.68 -9.12 -4.57
CA MET A 142 14.67 -8.04 -4.52
C MET A 142 15.28 -7.85 -3.13
N ALA A 143 14.54 -8.20 -2.07
CA ALA A 143 14.99 -8.09 -0.69
C ALA A 143 15.85 -9.28 -0.24
N ALA A 144 15.68 -10.46 -0.85
CA ALA A 144 16.53 -11.61 -0.59
C ALA A 144 17.97 -11.26 -0.96
N LYS A 145 18.83 -11.19 0.06
CA LYS A 145 20.27 -11.02 -0.15
C LYS A 145 20.77 -12.16 -1.03
N GLU A 146 21.54 -11.82 -2.05
CA GLU A 146 22.40 -12.82 -2.69
C GLU A 146 23.35 -13.31 -1.60
N SER A 147 23.12 -14.52 -1.08
CA SER A 147 24.19 -15.29 -0.47
C SER A 147 25.20 -15.53 -1.59
N ASN A 148 26.16 -14.63 -1.69
CA ASN A 148 27.39 -14.80 -2.47
C ASN A 148 28.46 -15.33 -1.52
#